data_AF-D9SF29-F1
#
_entry.id   AF-D9SF29-F1
#
_cell.length_a   1.000
_cell.length_b   1.000
_cell.length_c   1.000
_cell.angle_alpha   90.00
_cell.angle_beta   90.00
_cell.angle_gamma   90.00
#
_symmetry.space_group_name_H-M   'P 1'
#
loop_
_entity.id
_entity.type
_entity.pdbx_description
1 polymer ?
#
loop_
_entity_poly.entity_id
_entity_poly.type
_entity_poly.pdbx_seq_one_letter_code
_entity_poly.pdbx_strand_id
1 'polypeptide(L)'
;MTLSQLELPEELNYVGVFLTLECNLSCSYCINDPEQSGQRTILFPIKSQAKTLRNSLTPDEWVLALNRIPFRVDLPITLQGGEPMLYWKGKGLGLVLSETPHYYDLLTNFALKPEVFAASLNGQQAKLQRDAPYPSIRISYHAEEMNRTWQGRGIEELVERCAALSEHGFRVSPNKADSDVGIYMVAHPQNRVTAEMEAVYRGRVPFETKEFLGVDEGKLHGHYLYPFSTDLIASGIHPHTLSCECHTTELLLDPLGFVWGCHYYLYQSWVEGGPLKAFAALEAQDFRFTELGAAIFAGQKRVPIGHMLDPEFSMAALEVYRTCHDYGRCIGCDTKIKNNRFQSYYDQGVAHTSVKIRNIQMPASLFDKIDNLEQARPFLKPIAG
;
A
#
# COMPACT_ATOMS: atom_id res chain seq x y z
N MET A 1 -26.22 10.08 6.94
CA MET A 1 -26.39 9.37 5.65
C MET A 1 -26.10 7.89 5.91
N THR A 2 -26.93 6.98 5.41
CA THR A 2 -26.68 5.53 5.52
C THR A 2 -26.25 5.04 4.14
N LEU A 3 -25.04 4.50 4.03
CA LEU A 3 -24.52 3.95 2.78
C LEU A 3 -24.76 2.44 2.74
N SER A 4 -25.07 1.91 1.56
CA SER A 4 -25.22 0.47 1.35
C SER A 4 -23.88 -0.26 1.50
N GLN A 5 -23.96 -1.52 1.94
CA GLN A 5 -22.82 -2.41 1.87
C GLN A 5 -22.45 -2.71 0.42
N LEU A 6 -21.15 -2.88 0.18
CA LEU A 6 -20.57 -3.27 -1.09
C LEU A 6 -20.67 -4.78 -1.29
N GLU A 7 -20.97 -5.18 -2.51
CA GLU A 7 -20.81 -6.57 -2.94
C GLU A 7 -19.33 -6.80 -3.30
N LEU A 8 -18.61 -7.52 -2.45
CA LEU A 8 -17.18 -7.78 -2.66
C LEU A 8 -17.00 -8.94 -3.65
N PRO A 9 -16.22 -8.78 -4.73
CA PRO A 9 -15.85 -9.88 -5.61
C PRO A 9 -15.14 -11.00 -4.83
N GLU A 10 -15.36 -12.25 -5.22
CA GLU A 10 -14.74 -13.40 -4.55
C GLU A 10 -13.22 -13.35 -4.68
N GLU A 11 -12.71 -12.85 -5.80
CA GLU A 11 -11.29 -12.72 -6.10
C GLU A 11 -10.60 -11.50 -5.46
N LEU A 12 -11.33 -10.60 -4.78
CA LEU A 12 -10.80 -9.35 -4.23
C LEU A 12 -9.66 -9.62 -3.25
N ASN A 13 -8.43 -9.41 -3.66
CA ASN A 13 -7.31 -9.99 -2.95
C ASN A 13 -6.95 -9.25 -1.65
N TYR A 14 -7.19 -7.94 -1.64
CA TYR A 14 -6.61 -7.05 -0.65
C TYR A 14 -7.43 -5.77 -0.53
N VAL A 15 -7.54 -5.26 0.70
CA VAL A 15 -8.10 -3.94 1.00
C VAL A 15 -7.01 -3.10 1.64
N GLY A 16 -6.48 -2.13 0.90
CA GLY A 16 -5.42 -1.23 1.34
C GLY A 16 -5.97 0.16 1.66
N VAL A 17 -5.87 0.58 2.92
CA VAL A 17 -6.41 1.85 3.40
C VAL A 17 -5.29 2.75 3.90
N PHE A 18 -5.26 3.96 3.33
CA PHE A 18 -4.27 4.97 3.60
C PHE A 18 -4.90 6.08 4.43
N LEU A 19 -5.07 5.89 5.74
CA LEU A 19 -5.67 6.92 6.62
C LEU A 19 -4.94 8.27 6.54
N THR A 20 -3.62 8.21 6.31
CA THR A 20 -2.76 9.35 6.06
C THR A 20 -1.59 8.92 5.16
N LEU A 21 -1.05 9.86 4.41
CA LEU A 21 0.25 9.71 3.73
C LEU A 21 1.40 10.40 4.47
N GLU A 22 1.10 11.11 5.57
CA GLU A 22 2.13 11.66 6.44
C GLU A 22 3.01 10.55 7.02
N CYS A 23 4.31 10.82 7.12
CA CYS A 23 5.28 9.91 7.70
C CYS A 23 6.25 10.70 8.57
N ASN A 24 6.68 10.11 9.68
CA ASN A 24 7.67 10.67 10.61
C ASN A 24 9.11 10.25 10.27
N LEU A 25 9.31 9.44 9.22
CA LEU A 25 10.63 9.04 8.73
C LEU A 25 10.95 9.72 7.39
N SER A 26 12.24 9.98 7.16
CA SER A 26 12.78 10.55 5.93
C SER A 26 13.78 9.59 5.27
N CYS A 27 13.36 8.34 5.07
CA CYS A 27 14.19 7.26 4.54
C CYS A 27 14.87 7.63 3.20
N SER A 28 16.09 7.15 3.00
CA SER A 28 16.86 7.28 1.75
C SER A 28 16.23 6.58 0.55
N TYR A 29 15.34 5.61 0.78
CA TYR A 29 14.49 5.00 -0.23
C TYR A 29 13.09 4.75 0.33
N CYS A 30 12.11 4.63 -0.56
CA CYS A 30 10.78 4.14 -0.21
C CYS A 30 10.25 3.26 -1.35
N ILE A 31 9.82 2.04 -1.03
CA ILE A 31 9.24 1.13 -2.03
C ILE A 31 7.95 1.67 -2.67
N ASN A 32 7.33 2.64 -1.98
CA ASN A 32 6.11 3.32 -2.40
C ASN A 32 6.39 4.67 -3.09
N ASP A 33 7.67 5.04 -3.25
CA ASP A 33 8.07 6.19 -4.05
C ASP A 33 8.30 5.71 -5.50
N PRO A 34 7.57 6.26 -6.49
CA PRO A 34 7.77 5.91 -7.90
C PRO A 34 9.19 6.18 -8.42
N GLU A 35 9.87 7.18 -7.87
CA GLU A 35 11.25 7.53 -8.25
C GLU A 35 12.29 6.79 -7.39
N GLN A 36 11.84 6.11 -6.33
CA GLN A 36 12.67 5.39 -5.35
C GLN A 36 13.80 6.22 -4.72
N SER A 37 13.68 7.55 -4.79
CA SER A 37 14.65 8.52 -4.30
C SER A 37 14.48 8.85 -2.81
N GLY A 38 13.38 8.38 -2.20
CA GLY A 38 13.16 8.49 -0.75
C GLY A 38 12.62 9.86 -0.32
N GLN A 39 13.00 10.34 0.87
CA GLN A 39 12.65 11.67 1.38
C GLN A 39 11.14 11.98 1.45
N ARG A 40 10.36 11.01 1.93
CA ARG A 40 8.91 11.04 1.86
C ARG A 40 8.22 12.23 2.53
N THR A 41 8.81 12.77 3.61
CA THR A 41 8.35 14.00 4.28
C THR A 41 8.34 15.22 3.36
N ILE A 42 9.17 15.20 2.31
CA ILE A 42 9.29 16.23 1.28
C ILE A 42 8.39 15.90 0.08
N LEU A 43 8.28 14.63 -0.29
CA LEU A 43 7.51 14.16 -1.46
C LEU A 43 6.00 14.45 -1.36
N PHE A 44 5.44 14.48 -0.15
CA PHE A 44 4.04 14.85 0.07
C PHE A 44 3.98 16.18 0.83
N PRO A 45 4.07 17.34 0.16
CA PRO A 45 4.00 18.66 0.78
C PRO A 45 2.56 18.99 1.21
N ILE A 46 1.96 18.13 2.03
CA ILE A 46 0.61 18.24 2.57
C ILE A 46 0.45 19.57 3.32
N LYS A 47 1.55 20.12 3.88
CA LYS A 47 1.52 21.33 4.72
C LYS A 47 1.45 22.66 3.98
N SER A 48 1.74 22.75 2.67
CA SER A 48 1.78 24.04 1.96
C SER A 48 0.46 24.43 1.29
N GLN A 49 -0.37 23.46 0.88
CA GLN A 49 -1.67 23.72 0.24
C GLN A 49 -2.88 23.48 1.17
N ALA A 50 -2.73 22.76 2.28
CA ALA A 50 -3.82 22.36 3.18
C ALA A 50 -4.20 23.38 4.28
N LYS A 51 -3.74 24.64 4.21
CA LYS A 51 -4.15 25.63 5.24
C LYS A 51 -5.65 25.93 5.23
N THR A 52 -6.34 25.66 4.11
CA THR A 52 -7.78 25.90 3.95
C THR A 52 -8.58 24.68 3.49
N LEU A 53 -7.93 23.64 2.95
CA LEU A 53 -8.58 22.44 2.41
C LEU A 53 -8.25 21.21 3.25
N ARG A 54 -9.25 20.35 3.44
CA ARG A 54 -9.10 19.06 4.11
C ARG A 54 -8.19 18.14 3.29
N ASN A 55 -7.36 17.38 3.98
CA ASN A 55 -6.38 16.43 3.39
C ASN A 55 -6.65 14.97 3.81
N SER A 56 -7.72 14.73 4.56
CA SER A 56 -8.15 13.41 4.98
C SER A 56 -9.63 13.40 5.36
N LEU A 57 -10.25 12.22 5.29
CA LEU A 57 -11.53 11.96 5.94
C LEU A 57 -11.39 12.07 7.46
N THR A 58 -12.47 12.50 8.11
CA THR A 58 -12.64 12.44 9.56
C THR A 58 -12.83 11.00 10.02
N PRO A 59 -12.68 10.71 11.33
CA PRO A 59 -12.95 9.37 11.85
C PRO A 59 -14.37 8.88 11.50
N ASP A 60 -15.39 9.74 11.63
CA ASP A 60 -16.80 9.36 11.36
C ASP A 60 -17.02 9.03 9.88
N GLU A 61 -16.41 9.78 8.97
CA GLU A 61 -16.46 9.47 7.53
C GLU A 61 -15.71 8.18 7.19
N TRP A 62 -14.56 7.90 7.83
CA TRP A 62 -13.89 6.62 7.67
C TRP A 62 -14.75 5.48 8.20
N VAL A 63 -15.40 5.63 9.34
CA VAL A 63 -16.35 4.64 9.88
C VAL A 63 -17.48 4.39 8.88
N LEU A 64 -18.07 5.45 8.33
CA LEU A 64 -19.11 5.35 7.31
C LEU A 64 -18.62 4.62 6.05
N ALA A 65 -17.44 4.97 5.55
CA ALA A 65 -16.81 4.35 4.38
C ALA A 65 -16.49 2.86 4.62
N LEU A 66 -15.83 2.52 5.73
CA LEU A 66 -15.37 1.16 6.00
C LEU A 66 -16.52 0.22 6.41
N ASN A 67 -17.62 0.74 6.99
CA ASN A 67 -18.81 -0.06 7.27
C ASN A 67 -19.60 -0.45 6.01
N ARG A 68 -19.27 0.12 4.84
CA ARG A 68 -19.75 -0.41 3.57
C ARG A 68 -19.10 -1.74 3.20
N ILE A 69 -17.88 -1.99 3.67
CA ILE A 69 -17.20 -3.26 3.42
C ILE A 69 -17.85 -4.30 4.35
N PRO A 70 -18.41 -5.43 3.84
CA PRO A 70 -18.91 -6.49 4.70
C PRO A 70 -17.75 -7.20 5.42
N PHE A 71 -17.99 -7.62 6.67
CA PHE A 71 -16.97 -8.32 7.46
C PHE A 71 -16.59 -9.66 6.82
N ARG A 72 -15.29 -9.91 6.71
CA ARG A 72 -14.71 -11.17 6.24
C ARG A 72 -13.46 -11.50 7.04
N VAL A 73 -13.43 -12.69 7.65
CA VAL A 73 -12.27 -13.16 8.42
C VAL A 73 -11.02 -13.37 7.54
N ASP A 74 -11.23 -13.74 6.27
CA ASP A 74 -10.18 -14.01 5.29
C ASP A 74 -9.69 -12.76 4.54
N LEU A 75 -10.31 -11.60 4.77
CA LEU A 75 -10.03 -10.35 4.07
C LEU A 75 -10.00 -9.17 5.05
N PRO A 76 -8.94 -9.05 5.86
CA PRO A 76 -8.80 -7.92 6.78
C PRO A 76 -8.57 -6.62 6.02
N ILE A 77 -8.89 -5.50 6.67
CA ILE A 77 -8.56 -4.16 6.17
C ILE A 77 -7.12 -3.85 6.56
N THR A 78 -6.25 -3.65 5.57
CA THR A 78 -4.84 -3.33 5.84
C THR A 78 -4.62 -1.83 5.86
N LEU A 79 -4.22 -1.32 7.02
CA LEU A 79 -3.84 0.07 7.24
C LEU A 79 -2.37 0.24 6.86
N GLN A 80 -2.10 1.08 5.88
CA GLN A 80 -0.77 1.18 5.28
C GLN A 80 -0.48 2.57 4.71
N GLY A 81 0.70 2.69 4.09
CA GLY A 81 1.11 3.87 3.36
C GLY A 81 1.95 4.81 4.17
N GLY A 82 1.37 5.90 4.67
CA GLY A 82 1.94 6.82 5.67
C GLY A 82 2.52 6.11 6.90
N GLU A 83 2.58 6.81 8.01
CA GLU A 83 2.51 6.17 9.32
C GLU A 83 1.06 6.26 9.79
N PRO A 84 0.28 5.15 9.75
CA PRO A 84 -1.14 5.18 10.15
C PRO A 84 -1.34 5.71 11.58
N MET A 85 -0.36 5.52 12.47
CA MET A 85 -0.41 6.02 13.85
C MET A 85 -0.27 7.54 13.96
N LEU A 86 0.01 8.28 12.87
CA LEU A 86 -0.04 9.75 12.88
C LEU A 86 -1.44 10.30 12.58
N TYR A 87 -2.32 9.47 12.02
CA TYR A 87 -3.65 9.91 11.59
C TYR A 87 -4.40 10.59 12.73
N TRP A 88 -4.93 11.78 12.43
CA TRP A 88 -5.68 12.61 13.38
C TRP A 88 -4.91 12.90 14.67
N LYS A 89 -3.63 13.27 14.53
CA LYS A 89 -2.70 13.54 15.64
C LYS A 89 -2.56 12.34 16.59
N GLY A 90 -2.59 11.13 16.02
CA GLY A 90 -2.46 9.85 16.72
C GLY A 90 -3.71 9.38 17.47
N LYS A 91 -4.85 10.07 17.33
CA LYS A 91 -6.10 9.68 18.01
C LYS A 91 -7.13 9.07 17.07
N GLY A 92 -6.93 9.17 15.77
CA GLY A 92 -7.97 8.83 14.78
C GLY A 92 -8.16 7.33 14.62
N LEU A 93 -7.07 6.55 14.69
CA LEU A 93 -7.14 5.11 14.46
C LEU A 93 -8.07 4.41 15.46
N GLY A 94 -7.88 4.62 16.77
CA GLY A 94 -8.73 4.02 17.79
C GLY A 94 -10.21 4.37 17.64
N LEU A 95 -10.54 5.58 17.17
CA LEU A 95 -11.92 5.99 16.88
C LEU A 95 -12.52 5.18 15.72
N VAL A 96 -11.78 5.04 14.61
CA VAL A 96 -12.23 4.24 13.46
C VAL A 96 -12.38 2.78 13.84
N LEU A 97 -11.41 2.22 14.57
CA LEU A 97 -11.47 0.84 15.04
C LEU A 97 -12.67 0.62 15.95
N SER A 98 -13.06 1.57 16.80
CA SER A 98 -14.13 1.35 17.79
C SER A 98 -15.51 1.10 17.13
N GLU A 99 -15.76 1.72 15.98
CA GLU A 99 -17.08 1.77 15.33
C GLU A 99 -17.18 0.92 14.04
N THR A 100 -16.20 0.06 13.80
CA THR A 100 -16.14 -0.82 12.62
C THR A 100 -16.02 -2.30 13.03
N PRO A 101 -16.63 -3.26 12.34
CA PRO A 101 -16.63 -4.67 12.77
C PRO A 101 -15.38 -5.45 12.35
N HIS A 102 -14.44 -4.82 11.65
CA HIS A 102 -13.39 -5.52 10.89
C HIS A 102 -12.20 -5.97 11.73
N TYR A 103 -11.54 -7.03 11.25
CA TYR A 103 -10.14 -7.24 11.56
C TYR A 103 -9.28 -6.32 10.70
N TYR A 104 -8.15 -5.94 11.27
CA TYR A 104 -7.19 -5.05 10.64
C TYR A 104 -5.79 -5.66 10.65
N ASP A 105 -5.09 -5.43 9.55
CA ASP A 105 -3.64 -5.53 9.54
C ASP A 105 -3.06 -4.11 9.60
N LEU A 106 -1.93 -3.91 10.27
CA LEU A 106 -1.29 -2.62 10.43
C LEU A 106 0.16 -2.67 9.94
N LEU A 107 0.50 -1.84 8.96
CA LEU A 107 1.88 -1.59 8.54
C LEU A 107 2.34 -0.26 9.15
N THR A 108 3.32 -0.33 10.04
CA THR A 108 3.79 0.82 10.83
C THR A 108 5.31 0.78 10.96
N ASN A 109 5.94 1.93 11.13
CA ASN A 109 7.35 2.02 11.58
C ASN A 109 7.50 1.91 13.09
N PHE A 110 6.38 1.95 13.84
CA PHE A 110 6.34 1.77 15.29
C PHE A 110 7.27 2.71 16.08
N ALA A 111 7.38 3.97 15.66
CA ALA A 111 8.17 4.98 16.38
C ALA A 111 7.59 5.38 17.74
N LEU A 112 6.29 5.13 17.97
CA LEU A 112 5.64 5.36 19.27
C LEU A 112 6.16 4.38 20.32
N LYS A 113 6.11 4.80 21.60
CA LYS A 113 6.36 3.87 22.71
C LYS A 113 5.20 2.87 22.83
N PRO A 114 5.42 1.64 23.30
CA PRO A 114 4.40 0.59 23.39
C PRO A 114 3.12 1.03 24.11
N GLU A 115 3.25 1.73 25.24
CA GLU A 115 2.12 2.20 26.04
C GLU A 115 1.30 3.28 25.32
N VAL A 116 1.96 4.16 24.55
CA VAL A 116 1.30 5.19 23.74
C VAL A 116 0.59 4.57 22.55
N PHE A 117 1.23 3.59 21.90
CA PHE A 117 0.63 2.84 20.81
C PHE A 117 -0.64 2.14 21.27
N ALA A 118 -0.59 1.37 22.37
CA ALA A 118 -1.72 0.64 22.91
C ALA A 118 -2.87 1.58 23.32
N ALA A 119 -2.56 2.69 23.99
CA ALA A 119 -3.57 3.69 24.35
C ALA A 119 -4.25 4.32 23.12
N SER A 120 -3.51 4.51 22.02
CA SER A 120 -4.04 5.08 20.78
C SER A 120 -5.05 4.17 20.05
N LEU A 121 -5.10 2.88 20.42
CA LEU A 121 -6.07 1.92 19.89
C LEU A 121 -7.42 1.96 20.62
N ASN A 122 -7.58 2.76 21.67
CA ASN A 122 -8.84 2.93 22.39
C ASN A 122 -9.47 1.60 22.88
N GLY A 123 -8.64 0.69 23.38
CA GLY A 123 -9.10 -0.63 23.85
C GLY A 123 -9.45 -1.64 22.74
N GLN A 124 -9.14 -1.34 21.47
CA GLN A 124 -9.47 -2.18 20.31
C GLN A 124 -8.33 -3.09 19.86
N GLN A 125 -7.43 -3.49 20.77
CA GLN A 125 -6.29 -4.36 20.46
C GLN A 125 -6.73 -5.63 19.71
N ALA A 126 -7.83 -6.25 20.13
CA ALA A 126 -8.37 -7.47 19.53
C ALA A 126 -8.67 -7.37 18.03
N LYS A 127 -8.90 -6.16 17.49
CA LYS A 127 -9.11 -5.96 16.05
C LYS A 127 -7.83 -6.11 15.23
N LEU A 128 -6.69 -5.99 15.89
CA LEU A 128 -5.36 -6.29 15.34
C LEU A 128 -4.87 -7.67 15.79
N GLN A 129 -5.76 -8.57 16.24
CA GLN A 129 -5.41 -9.93 16.66
C GLN A 129 -6.24 -10.92 15.87
N ARG A 130 -5.61 -11.62 14.94
CA ARG A 130 -6.28 -12.65 14.15
C ARG A 130 -5.33 -13.82 13.92
N ASP A 131 -5.90 -15.00 13.76
CA ASP A 131 -5.14 -16.18 13.40
C ASP A 131 -4.83 -16.14 11.90
N ALA A 132 -3.55 -16.05 11.58
CA ALA A 132 -3.03 -15.87 10.23
C ALA A 132 -1.64 -16.47 10.12
N PRO A 133 -1.17 -16.85 8.91
CA PRO A 133 0.20 -17.34 8.72
C PRO A 133 1.26 -16.24 8.88
N TYR A 134 0.85 -15.02 9.25
CA TYR A 134 1.72 -13.88 9.49
C TYR A 134 1.12 -12.92 10.53
N PRO A 135 1.97 -12.16 11.24
CA PRO A 135 1.54 -11.09 12.14
C PRO A 135 0.64 -10.05 11.47
N SER A 136 -0.46 -9.71 12.13
CA SER A 136 -1.37 -8.61 11.77
C SER A 136 -0.68 -7.25 11.88
N ILE A 137 0.21 -7.06 12.86
CA ILE A 137 1.04 -5.86 13.02
C ILE A 137 2.42 -6.13 12.42
N ARG A 138 2.68 -5.49 11.27
CA ARG A 138 3.90 -5.64 10.49
C ARG A 138 4.74 -4.39 10.63
N ILE A 139 5.72 -4.47 11.52
CA ILE A 139 6.58 -3.36 11.90
C ILE A 139 7.75 -3.27 10.93
N SER A 140 7.90 -2.15 10.24
CA SER A 140 8.94 -1.95 9.24
C SER A 140 10.23 -1.46 9.91
N TYR A 141 11.30 -2.25 9.84
CA TYR A 141 12.63 -1.84 10.29
C TYR A 141 13.33 -1.00 9.23
N HIS A 142 13.61 0.26 9.58
CA HIS A 142 14.29 1.23 8.72
C HIS A 142 15.67 1.56 9.31
N ALA A 143 16.66 0.72 8.99
CA ALA A 143 17.97 0.72 9.65
C ALA A 143 18.61 2.11 9.79
N GLU A 144 18.74 2.87 8.69
CA GLU A 144 19.34 4.21 8.72
C GLU A 144 18.62 5.16 9.68
N GLU A 145 17.30 5.31 9.51
CA GLU A 145 16.49 6.25 10.29
C GLU A 145 16.38 5.86 11.76
N MET A 146 16.22 4.55 12.03
CA MET A 146 16.09 4.04 13.40
C MET A 146 17.43 4.09 14.13
N ASN A 147 18.55 3.76 13.48
CA ASN A 147 19.87 3.94 14.08
C ASN A 147 20.18 5.41 14.34
N ARG A 148 19.82 6.31 13.41
CA ARG A 148 19.96 7.76 13.62
C ARG A 148 19.16 8.24 14.82
N THR A 149 17.91 7.78 14.97
CA THR A 149 17.00 8.18 16.04
C THR A 149 17.39 7.57 17.39
N TRP A 150 17.84 6.32 17.41
CA TRP A 150 18.16 5.54 18.62
C TRP A 150 19.67 5.36 18.81
N GLN A 151 20.47 6.32 18.36
CA GLN A 151 21.92 6.42 18.64
C GLN A 151 22.70 5.13 18.34
N GLY A 152 22.39 4.50 17.21
CA GLY A 152 23.02 3.26 16.74
C GLY A 152 22.41 1.97 17.30
N ARG A 153 21.36 2.05 18.13
CA ARG A 153 20.66 0.90 18.73
C ARG A 153 19.31 0.60 18.05
N GLY A 154 19.28 0.75 16.72
CA GLY A 154 18.07 0.71 15.91
C GLY A 154 17.25 -0.57 16.12
N ILE A 155 17.91 -1.71 15.95
CA ILE A 155 17.27 -3.03 16.02
C ILE A 155 16.95 -3.44 17.46
N GLU A 156 17.83 -3.12 18.41
CA GLU A 156 17.66 -3.45 19.83
C GLU A 156 16.43 -2.75 20.40
N GLU A 157 16.34 -1.44 20.20
CA GLU A 157 15.19 -0.65 20.67
C GLU A 157 13.90 -1.15 20.02
N LEU A 158 13.91 -1.46 18.70
CA LEU A 158 12.72 -1.96 18.03
C LEU A 158 12.26 -3.30 18.60
N VAL A 159 13.17 -4.24 18.80
CA VAL A 159 12.86 -5.56 19.37
C VAL A 159 12.37 -5.45 20.81
N GLU A 160 13.00 -4.60 21.63
CA GLU A 160 12.57 -4.34 23.01
C GLU A 160 11.13 -3.80 23.05
N ARG A 161 10.82 -2.82 22.20
CA ARG A 161 9.45 -2.27 22.10
C ARG A 161 8.45 -3.30 21.61
N CYS A 162 8.80 -4.10 20.60
CA CYS A 162 7.93 -5.16 20.10
C CYS A 162 7.62 -6.20 21.18
N ALA A 163 8.63 -6.62 21.95
CA ALA A 163 8.45 -7.56 23.06
C ALA A 163 7.54 -6.99 24.16
N ALA A 164 7.69 -5.71 24.49
CA ALA A 164 6.88 -5.02 25.50
C ALA A 164 5.39 -4.91 25.14
N LEU A 165 5.00 -5.08 23.87
CA LEU A 165 3.57 -5.11 23.50
C LEU A 165 2.80 -6.27 24.16
N SER A 166 3.49 -7.33 24.63
CA SER A 166 2.87 -8.39 25.42
C SER A 166 2.24 -7.90 26.73
N GLU A 167 2.81 -6.88 27.35
CA GLU A 167 2.27 -6.22 28.55
C GLU A 167 1.01 -5.39 28.24
N HIS A 168 0.72 -5.17 26.96
CA HIS A 168 -0.39 -4.37 26.47
C HIS A 168 -1.46 -5.19 25.73
N GLY A 169 -1.46 -6.51 25.95
CA GLY A 169 -2.50 -7.42 25.49
C GLY A 169 -2.25 -8.06 24.12
N PHE A 170 -1.06 -7.90 23.54
CA PHE A 170 -0.69 -8.55 22.28
C PHE A 170 -0.01 -9.91 22.50
N ARG A 171 -0.22 -10.85 21.59
CA ARG A 171 0.57 -12.08 21.50
C ARG A 171 1.90 -11.74 20.85
N VAL A 172 3.00 -11.96 21.56
CA VAL A 172 4.36 -11.81 21.02
C VAL A 172 5.09 -13.12 21.20
N SER A 173 5.48 -13.72 20.08
CA SER A 173 6.13 -15.04 20.04
C SER A 173 7.24 -15.02 19.00
N PRO A 174 8.35 -15.76 19.18
CA PRO A 174 9.30 -15.96 18.09
C PRO A 174 8.71 -16.73 16.89
N ASN A 175 7.65 -17.51 17.11
CA ASN A 175 6.95 -18.17 16.02
C ASN A 175 5.99 -17.19 15.34
N LYS A 176 6.20 -16.99 14.05
CA LYS A 176 5.44 -16.06 13.20
C LYS A 176 3.93 -16.28 13.25
N ALA A 177 3.47 -17.53 13.21
CA ALA A 177 2.04 -17.85 13.20
C ALA A 177 1.35 -17.61 14.54
N ASP A 178 2.12 -17.56 15.64
CA ASP A 178 1.62 -17.40 17.00
C ASP A 178 1.74 -15.96 17.52
N SER A 179 2.23 -15.04 16.68
CA SER A 179 2.54 -13.66 17.06
C SER A 179 1.64 -12.67 16.33
N ASP A 180 1.06 -11.72 17.05
CA ASP A 180 0.34 -10.57 16.46
C ASP A 180 1.32 -9.55 15.87
N VAL A 181 2.58 -9.59 16.30
CA VAL A 181 3.62 -8.60 15.97
C VAL A 181 4.80 -9.26 15.27
N GLY A 182 5.29 -8.66 14.18
CA GLY A 182 6.52 -9.10 13.52
C GLY A 182 7.27 -7.94 12.88
N ILE A 183 8.59 -8.06 12.84
CA ILE A 183 9.49 -7.09 12.24
C ILE A 183 9.77 -7.50 10.79
N TYR A 184 9.71 -6.53 9.88
CA TYR A 184 9.96 -6.72 8.46
C TYR A 184 11.01 -5.71 7.99
N MET A 185 12.02 -6.19 7.27
CA MET A 185 13.04 -5.33 6.66
C MET A 185 13.05 -5.56 5.16
N VAL A 186 13.11 -4.48 4.37
CA VAL A 186 13.37 -4.63 2.93
C VAL A 186 14.85 -4.96 2.73
N ALA A 187 15.13 -6.06 2.03
CA ALA A 187 16.45 -6.53 1.64
C ALA A 187 17.01 -5.70 0.48
N HIS A 188 17.09 -4.38 0.69
CA HIS A 188 17.79 -3.44 -0.18
C HIS A 188 19.29 -3.78 -0.20
N PRO A 189 20.04 -3.58 -1.30
CA PRO A 189 21.46 -3.98 -1.36
C PRO A 189 22.36 -3.47 -0.21
N GLN A 190 22.02 -2.29 0.32
CA GLN A 190 22.67 -1.62 1.45
C GLN A 190 22.09 -2.02 2.83
N ASN A 191 20.98 -2.77 2.87
CA ASN A 191 20.33 -3.28 4.08
C ASN A 191 20.45 -4.81 4.17
N ARG A 192 21.34 -5.31 5.03
CA ARG A 192 21.55 -6.74 5.23
C ARG A 192 21.34 -7.12 6.68
N VAL A 193 20.77 -8.31 6.91
CA VAL A 193 20.69 -8.89 8.24
C VAL A 193 22.10 -9.35 8.64
N THR A 194 22.60 -8.86 9.76
CA THR A 194 23.88 -9.29 10.33
C THR A 194 23.67 -10.34 11.42
N ALA A 195 24.73 -11.05 11.80
CA ALA A 195 24.67 -12.03 12.89
C ALA A 195 24.31 -11.38 14.23
N GLU A 196 24.75 -10.13 14.44
CA GLU A 196 24.44 -9.34 15.63
C GLU A 196 22.95 -8.99 15.67
N MET A 197 22.38 -8.52 14.56
CA MET A 197 20.94 -8.26 14.46
C MET A 197 20.13 -9.54 14.75
N GLU A 198 20.55 -10.67 14.18
CA GLU A 198 19.88 -11.95 14.39
C GLU A 198 19.95 -12.39 15.86
N ALA A 199 21.08 -12.22 16.53
CA ALA A 199 21.20 -12.50 17.96
C ALA A 199 20.23 -11.67 18.82
N VAL A 200 19.86 -10.46 18.37
CA VAL A 200 18.95 -9.56 19.10
C VAL A 200 17.49 -10.02 19.02
N TYR A 201 16.99 -10.39 17.83
CA TYR A 201 15.58 -10.75 17.66
C TYR A 201 15.28 -12.25 17.84
N ARG A 202 16.28 -13.13 17.64
CA ARG A 202 16.08 -14.58 17.65
C ARG A 202 15.49 -15.02 18.98
N GLY A 203 14.40 -15.79 18.92
CA GLY A 203 13.71 -16.30 20.11
C GLY A 203 12.82 -15.28 20.82
N ARG A 204 12.69 -14.05 20.29
CA ARG A 204 11.90 -12.97 20.91
C ARG A 204 10.74 -12.50 20.04
N VAL A 205 11.03 -12.10 18.80
CA VAL A 205 10.05 -11.53 17.87
C VAL A 205 10.32 -12.10 16.47
N PRO A 206 9.31 -12.41 15.65
CA PRO A 206 9.52 -12.86 14.29
C PRO A 206 10.16 -11.74 13.48
N PHE A 207 11.17 -12.08 12.69
CA PHE A 207 11.83 -11.16 11.78
C PHE A 207 11.82 -11.75 10.38
N GLU A 208 11.40 -10.95 9.41
CA GLU A 208 11.27 -11.35 8.01
C GLU A 208 11.95 -10.33 7.10
N THR A 209 12.56 -10.82 6.03
CA THR A 209 13.00 -9.93 4.95
C THR A 209 11.98 -9.91 3.83
N LYS A 210 11.78 -8.73 3.25
CA LYS A 210 11.03 -8.54 2.01
C LYS A 210 12.01 -8.22 0.91
N GLU A 211 11.85 -8.89 -0.23
CA GLU A 211 12.61 -8.56 -1.42
C GLU A 211 12.48 -7.07 -1.79
N PHE A 212 13.59 -6.45 -2.15
CA PHE A 212 13.59 -5.11 -2.71
C PHE A 212 13.02 -5.10 -4.13
N LEU A 213 12.15 -4.13 -4.43
CA LEU A 213 11.46 -4.01 -5.70
C LEU A 213 11.82 -2.68 -6.35
N GLY A 214 12.64 -2.71 -7.38
CA GLY A 214 13.10 -1.48 -8.01
C GLY A 214 14.41 -1.59 -8.75
N VAL A 215 14.88 -0.45 -9.24
CA VAL A 215 16.20 -0.35 -9.88
C VAL A 215 17.17 0.24 -8.86
N ASP A 216 18.25 -0.48 -8.56
CA ASP A 216 19.39 0.03 -7.78
C ASP A 216 20.66 -0.15 -8.63
N GLU A 217 21.48 0.90 -8.71
CA GLU A 217 22.71 0.93 -9.52
C GLU A 217 22.53 0.40 -10.96
N GLY A 218 21.38 0.69 -11.59
CA GLY A 218 21.06 0.26 -12.96
C GLY A 218 20.62 -1.20 -13.09
N LYS A 219 20.48 -1.92 -11.97
CA LYS A 219 19.99 -3.31 -11.93
C LYS A 219 18.57 -3.36 -11.40
N LEU A 220 17.69 -4.06 -12.13
CA LEU A 220 16.36 -4.39 -11.63
C LEU A 220 16.42 -5.49 -10.56
N HIS A 221 15.79 -5.23 -9.42
CA HIS A 221 15.52 -6.15 -8.33
C HIS A 221 14.02 -6.42 -8.23
N GLY A 222 13.64 -7.64 -7.86
CA GLY A 222 12.25 -8.07 -7.81
C GLY A 222 11.90 -9.09 -8.89
N HIS A 223 10.88 -9.88 -8.62
CA HIS A 223 10.26 -10.78 -9.62
C HIS A 223 8.94 -10.19 -10.09
N TYR A 224 8.89 -9.73 -11.34
CA TYR A 224 7.72 -9.09 -11.94
C TYR A 224 7.05 -9.99 -12.96
N LEU A 225 5.71 -9.90 -13.04
CA LEU A 225 4.95 -10.69 -14.00
C LEU A 225 4.98 -10.10 -15.42
N TYR A 226 5.01 -8.77 -15.53
CA TYR A 226 4.86 -8.06 -16.81
C TYR A 226 6.20 -7.46 -17.26
N PRO A 227 6.57 -7.59 -18.54
CA PRO A 227 7.87 -7.16 -19.05
C PRO A 227 7.98 -5.63 -19.02
N PHE A 228 9.08 -5.11 -18.48
CA PHE A 228 9.31 -3.67 -18.38
C PHE A 228 8.28 -2.87 -17.58
N SER A 229 7.51 -3.48 -16.67
CA SER A 229 6.47 -2.73 -15.94
C SER A 229 7.04 -1.62 -15.06
N THR A 230 8.24 -1.85 -14.52
CA THR A 230 8.83 -1.06 -13.42
C THR A 230 10.09 -0.32 -13.86
N ASP A 231 10.82 -0.88 -14.81
CA ASP A 231 12.21 -0.50 -15.07
C ASP A 231 12.43 0.10 -16.47
N LEU A 232 11.39 0.16 -17.31
CA LEU A 232 11.48 0.65 -18.69
C LEU A 232 12.24 1.98 -18.80
N ILE A 233 11.84 2.96 -17.99
CA ILE A 233 12.43 4.30 -17.98
C ILE A 233 13.67 4.33 -17.08
N ALA A 234 13.56 3.77 -15.88
CA ALA A 234 14.61 3.83 -14.86
C ALA A 234 15.90 3.13 -15.32
N SER A 235 15.80 2.03 -16.07
CA SER A 235 16.93 1.32 -16.68
C SER A 235 17.40 1.92 -18.01
N GLY A 236 16.79 3.01 -18.49
CA GLY A 236 17.14 3.63 -19.77
C GLY A 236 16.81 2.80 -21.01
N ILE A 237 15.90 1.82 -20.90
CA ILE A 237 15.53 0.90 -21.98
C ILE A 237 14.74 1.61 -23.09
N HIS A 238 13.87 2.55 -22.68
CA HIS A 238 13.07 3.38 -23.56
C HIS A 238 12.83 4.77 -22.93
N PRO A 239 12.81 5.87 -23.70
CA PRO A 239 12.70 7.23 -23.14
C PRO A 239 11.28 7.63 -22.70
N HIS A 240 10.25 6.87 -23.09
CA HIS A 240 8.85 7.20 -22.87
C HIS A 240 8.06 6.03 -22.31
N THR A 241 7.00 6.32 -21.56
CA THR A 241 6.06 5.30 -21.10
C THR A 241 5.35 4.66 -22.30
N LEU A 242 4.89 3.43 -22.11
CA LEU A 242 4.08 2.72 -23.07
C LEU A 242 2.60 2.78 -22.66
N SER A 243 1.75 2.12 -23.44
CA SER A 243 0.33 2.01 -23.13
C SER A 243 -0.09 0.55 -22.94
N CYS A 244 -1.06 0.31 -22.08
CA CYS A 244 -1.69 -0.99 -21.89
C CYS A 244 -3.17 -0.82 -21.49
N GLU A 245 -3.86 -1.93 -21.29
CA GLU A 245 -5.11 -1.96 -20.55
C GLU A 245 -4.88 -2.65 -19.21
N CYS A 246 -5.34 -2.04 -18.11
CA CYS A 246 -5.22 -2.66 -16.80
C CYS A 246 -6.43 -2.38 -15.90
N HIS A 247 -6.57 -3.23 -14.88
CA HIS A 247 -7.46 -2.99 -13.75
C HIS A 247 -6.84 -3.58 -12.47
N THR A 248 -7.32 -3.13 -11.31
CA THR A 248 -6.83 -3.61 -10.01
C THR A 248 -7.57 -4.85 -9.53
N THR A 249 -6.89 -5.68 -8.75
CA THR A 249 -7.45 -6.80 -7.99
C THR A 249 -7.64 -6.46 -6.51
N GLU A 250 -7.44 -5.19 -6.14
CA GLU A 250 -7.38 -4.68 -4.76
C GLU A 250 -8.28 -3.45 -4.60
N LEU A 251 -8.81 -3.24 -3.39
CA LEU A 251 -9.50 -2.00 -3.04
C LEU A 251 -8.49 -1.06 -2.37
N LEU A 252 -8.05 -0.02 -3.09
CA LEU A 252 -7.03 0.94 -2.62
C LEU A 252 -7.67 2.29 -2.32
N LEU A 253 -7.66 2.69 -1.04
CA LEU A 253 -8.36 3.89 -0.54
C LEU A 253 -7.37 4.93 -0.03
N ASP A 254 -7.31 6.10 -0.68
CA ASP A 254 -6.43 7.18 -0.22
C ASP A 254 -6.95 7.92 1.03
N PRO A 255 -6.20 8.88 1.61
CA PRO A 255 -6.64 9.61 2.81
C PRO A 255 -7.99 10.31 2.69
N LEU A 256 -8.38 10.68 1.47
CA LEU A 256 -9.63 11.38 1.17
C LEU A 256 -10.77 10.41 0.83
N GLY A 257 -10.53 9.10 0.82
CA GLY A 257 -11.55 8.09 0.52
C GLY A 257 -11.74 7.83 -0.97
N PHE A 258 -10.87 8.37 -1.84
CA PHE A 258 -10.87 8.01 -3.25
C PHE A 258 -10.36 6.60 -3.45
N VAL A 259 -11.01 5.89 -4.39
CA VAL A 259 -10.66 4.53 -4.79
C VAL A 259 -9.72 4.60 -5.98
N TRP A 260 -8.54 3.99 -5.89
CA TRP A 260 -7.50 4.06 -6.94
C TRP A 260 -7.27 2.74 -7.64
N GLY A 261 -6.90 2.80 -8.93
CA GLY A 261 -6.64 1.63 -9.76
C GLY A 261 -5.24 1.02 -9.64
N CYS A 262 -4.31 1.68 -8.96
CA CYS A 262 -3.00 1.14 -8.63
C CYS A 262 -2.30 2.06 -7.60
N HIS A 263 -1.23 1.56 -6.98
CA HIS A 263 -0.43 2.36 -6.06
C HIS A 263 0.25 3.53 -6.80
N TYR A 264 0.72 3.32 -8.04
CA TYR A 264 1.35 4.41 -8.81
C TYR A 264 0.43 5.64 -8.95
N TYR A 265 -0.84 5.45 -9.32
CA TYR A 265 -1.78 6.57 -9.50
C TYR A 265 -2.10 7.26 -8.18
N LEU A 266 -2.32 6.48 -7.11
CA LEU A 266 -2.51 7.00 -5.76
C LEU A 266 -1.33 7.89 -5.38
N TYR A 267 -0.11 7.36 -5.35
CA TYR A 267 1.05 8.12 -4.87
C TYR A 267 1.38 9.31 -5.77
N GLN A 268 1.37 9.12 -7.09
CA GLN A 268 1.69 10.20 -8.02
C GLN A 268 0.68 11.36 -7.93
N SER A 269 -0.61 11.07 -7.71
CA SER A 269 -1.61 12.13 -7.47
C SER A 269 -1.27 12.98 -6.26
N TRP A 270 -0.80 12.35 -5.18
CA TRP A 270 -0.42 13.04 -3.95
C TRP A 270 0.93 13.77 -4.04
N VAL A 271 1.88 13.28 -4.85
CA VAL A 271 3.09 14.03 -5.21
C VAL A 271 2.73 15.31 -5.98
N GLU A 272 1.70 15.26 -6.81
CA GLU A 272 1.17 16.39 -7.59
C GLU A 272 0.24 17.33 -6.77
N GLY A 273 0.17 17.15 -5.45
CA GLY A 273 -0.59 18.01 -4.52
C GLY A 273 -1.91 17.41 -4.02
N GLY A 274 -2.27 16.20 -4.48
CA GLY A 274 -3.47 15.48 -4.10
C GLY A 274 -4.76 16.03 -4.72
N PRO A 275 -5.85 15.24 -4.75
CA PRO A 275 -7.13 15.64 -5.36
C PRO A 275 -7.95 16.58 -4.45
N LEU A 276 -7.32 17.50 -3.71
CA LEU A 276 -7.98 18.29 -2.64
C LEU A 276 -9.15 19.13 -3.15
N LYS A 277 -9.02 19.74 -4.33
CA LYS A 277 -10.09 20.53 -4.96
C LYS A 277 -11.24 19.66 -5.44
N ALA A 278 -10.91 18.48 -6.01
CA ALA A 278 -11.91 17.53 -6.45
C ALA A 278 -12.69 16.96 -5.26
N PHE A 279 -12.01 16.70 -4.15
CA PHE A 279 -12.65 16.32 -2.90
C PHE A 279 -13.64 17.38 -2.41
N ALA A 280 -13.21 18.64 -2.30
CA ALA A 280 -14.11 19.72 -1.87
C ALA A 280 -15.33 19.89 -2.79
N ALA A 281 -15.15 19.70 -4.11
CA ALA A 281 -16.25 19.74 -5.08
C ALA A 281 -17.24 18.58 -4.89
N LEU A 282 -16.75 17.38 -4.60
CA LEU A 282 -17.58 16.21 -4.30
C LEU A 282 -18.28 16.32 -2.94
N GLU A 283 -17.56 16.78 -1.92
CA GLU A 283 -18.10 17.01 -0.57
C GLU A 283 -19.28 17.99 -0.62
N ALA A 284 -19.19 19.05 -1.42
CA ALA A 284 -20.27 20.00 -1.65
C ALA A 284 -21.49 19.42 -2.41
N GLN A 285 -21.36 18.20 -2.95
CA GLN A 285 -22.35 17.51 -3.76
C GLN A 285 -22.64 16.11 -3.21
N ASP A 286 -22.57 15.93 -1.88
CA ASP A 286 -22.88 14.67 -1.19
C ASP A 286 -22.13 13.46 -1.76
N PHE A 287 -20.88 13.68 -2.18
CA PHE A 287 -19.97 12.68 -2.72
C PHE A 287 -20.47 11.89 -3.95
N ARG A 288 -21.32 12.49 -4.80
CA ARG A 288 -21.83 11.87 -6.05
C ARG A 288 -20.75 11.69 -7.14
N PHE A 289 -19.76 10.85 -6.87
CA PHE A 289 -18.64 10.59 -7.77
C PHE A 289 -19.07 9.93 -9.07
N THR A 290 -19.97 8.96 -9.02
CA THR A 290 -20.46 8.22 -10.20
C THR A 290 -21.09 9.16 -11.23
N GLU A 291 -21.77 10.20 -10.76
CA GLU A 291 -22.40 11.22 -11.61
C GLU A 291 -21.42 12.31 -12.04
N LEU A 292 -20.62 12.83 -11.10
CA LEU A 292 -19.87 14.08 -11.29
C LEU A 292 -18.37 13.88 -11.55
N GLY A 293 -17.84 12.68 -11.29
CA GLY A 293 -16.41 12.38 -11.32
C GLY A 293 -15.77 12.71 -12.66
N ALA A 294 -16.41 12.35 -13.77
CA ALA A 294 -15.89 12.65 -15.11
C ALA A 294 -15.73 14.15 -15.37
N ALA A 295 -16.67 14.98 -14.88
CA ALA A 295 -16.60 16.43 -15.02
C ALA A 295 -15.56 17.05 -14.06
N ILE A 296 -15.53 16.60 -12.81
CA ILE A 296 -14.61 17.11 -11.77
C ILE A 296 -13.15 16.81 -12.12
N PHE A 297 -12.90 15.63 -12.69
CA PHE A 297 -11.56 15.17 -13.06
C PHE A 297 -11.23 15.42 -14.54
N ALA A 298 -12.04 16.20 -15.25
CA ALA A 298 -11.82 16.50 -16.67
C ALA A 298 -10.41 17.08 -16.91
N GLY A 299 -9.68 16.49 -17.85
CA GLY A 299 -8.31 16.88 -18.20
C GLY A 299 -7.21 16.38 -17.26
N GLN A 300 -7.55 15.66 -16.19
CA GLN A 300 -6.56 15.01 -15.34
C GLN A 300 -6.09 13.69 -15.95
N LYS A 301 -4.78 13.42 -15.87
CA LYS A 301 -4.18 12.20 -16.43
C LYS A 301 -4.44 10.95 -15.59
N ARG A 302 -4.54 11.12 -14.27
CA ARG A 302 -4.67 10.04 -13.29
C ARG A 302 -5.90 10.31 -12.46
N VAL A 303 -6.93 9.51 -12.70
CA VAL A 303 -8.27 9.73 -12.14
C VAL A 303 -8.60 8.55 -11.23
N PRO A 304 -9.15 8.78 -10.02
CA PRO A 304 -9.65 7.71 -9.18
C PRO A 304 -10.81 6.97 -9.88
N ILE A 305 -11.02 5.72 -9.49
CA ILE A 305 -12.09 4.86 -10.00
C ILE A 305 -13.44 5.22 -9.35
N GLY A 306 -13.41 5.73 -8.12
CA GLY A 306 -14.60 5.95 -7.31
C GLY A 306 -14.30 6.70 -6.02
N HIS A 307 -15.31 6.82 -5.16
CA HIS A 307 -15.18 7.39 -3.82
C HIS A 307 -16.01 6.57 -2.83
N MET A 308 -15.46 6.27 -1.65
CA MET A 308 -16.14 5.39 -0.68
C MET A 308 -17.37 6.00 -0.03
N LEU A 309 -17.50 7.32 -0.05
CA LEU A 309 -18.71 8.00 0.40
C LEU A 309 -19.76 8.21 -0.70
N ASP A 310 -19.47 7.82 -1.94
CA ASP A 310 -20.46 7.85 -3.03
C ASP A 310 -21.50 6.74 -2.82
N PRO A 311 -22.80 7.06 -2.65
CA PRO A 311 -23.86 6.06 -2.51
C PRO A 311 -23.98 5.10 -3.68
N GLU A 312 -23.54 5.50 -4.88
CA GLU A 312 -23.64 4.70 -6.11
C GLU A 312 -22.36 3.94 -6.45
N PHE A 313 -21.27 4.13 -5.68
CA PHE A 313 -20.03 3.40 -5.91
C PHE A 313 -20.25 1.89 -5.73
N SER A 314 -19.80 1.12 -6.73
CA SER A 314 -19.87 -0.34 -6.77
C SER A 314 -18.51 -0.94 -7.11
N MET A 315 -18.25 -2.13 -6.57
CA MET A 315 -17.00 -2.88 -6.81
C MET A 315 -16.83 -3.31 -8.26
N ALA A 316 -17.92 -3.40 -9.05
CA ALA A 316 -17.85 -3.64 -10.49
C ALA A 316 -16.97 -2.60 -11.22
N ALA A 317 -16.83 -1.39 -10.67
CA ALA A 317 -15.93 -0.38 -11.22
C ALA A 317 -14.45 -0.82 -11.18
N LEU A 318 -14.04 -1.68 -10.25
CA LEU A 318 -12.67 -2.18 -10.16
C LEU A 318 -12.31 -3.20 -11.26
N GLU A 319 -13.30 -3.88 -11.84
CA GLU A 319 -13.10 -4.93 -12.85
C GLU A 319 -13.00 -4.37 -14.27
N VAL A 320 -13.29 -3.08 -14.45
CA VAL A 320 -13.20 -2.41 -15.75
C VAL A 320 -11.74 -2.23 -16.15
N TYR A 321 -11.31 -2.91 -17.22
CA TYR A 321 -10.05 -2.61 -17.91
C TYR A 321 -10.06 -1.18 -18.44
N ARG A 322 -9.08 -0.39 -18.02
CA ARG A 322 -8.90 1.00 -18.44
C ARG A 322 -7.61 1.14 -19.22
N THR A 323 -7.61 2.03 -20.21
CA THR A 323 -6.38 2.41 -20.89
C THR A 323 -5.46 3.13 -19.91
N CYS A 324 -4.21 2.67 -19.84
CA CYS A 324 -3.14 3.29 -19.08
C CYS A 324 -2.05 3.74 -20.04
N HIS A 325 -1.52 4.95 -19.85
CA HIS A 325 -0.43 5.53 -20.64
C HIS A 325 0.87 5.71 -19.84
N ASP A 326 0.91 5.20 -18.61
CA ASP A 326 2.07 5.25 -17.71
C ASP A 326 2.76 3.87 -17.59
N TYR A 327 2.51 2.93 -18.51
CA TYR A 327 3.18 1.63 -18.46
C TYR A 327 4.70 1.80 -18.55
N GLY A 328 5.43 1.11 -17.67
CA GLY A 328 6.87 1.33 -17.47
C GLY A 328 7.23 2.25 -16.31
N ARG A 329 6.22 2.74 -15.59
CA ARG A 329 6.34 3.44 -14.30
C ARG A 329 5.51 2.78 -13.19
N CYS A 330 5.10 1.52 -13.37
CA CYS A 330 4.36 0.82 -12.33
C CYS A 330 5.21 0.75 -11.06
N ILE A 331 4.57 0.87 -9.90
CA ILE A 331 5.25 0.60 -8.63
C ILE A 331 5.48 -0.91 -8.54
N GLY A 332 6.66 -1.32 -8.08
CA GLY A 332 7.02 -2.73 -8.06
C GLY A 332 6.03 -3.61 -7.27
N CYS A 333 5.44 -3.09 -6.19
CA CYS A 333 4.40 -3.77 -5.43
C CYS A 333 3.12 -4.09 -6.24
N ASP A 334 2.82 -3.31 -7.29
CA ASP A 334 1.65 -3.55 -8.13
C ASP A 334 1.84 -4.78 -9.02
N THR A 335 3.06 -4.97 -9.56
CA THR A 335 3.35 -5.96 -10.61
C THR A 335 4.27 -7.10 -10.17
N LYS A 336 4.75 -7.07 -8.92
CA LYS A 336 5.50 -8.16 -8.29
C LYS A 336 4.63 -9.42 -8.19
N ILE A 337 5.22 -10.55 -8.57
CA ILE A 337 4.66 -11.88 -8.31
C ILE A 337 4.61 -12.13 -6.81
N LYS A 338 3.39 -12.30 -6.29
CA LYS A 338 3.11 -12.52 -4.87
C LYS A 338 2.02 -13.57 -4.68
N ASN A 339 1.87 -14.04 -3.46
CA ASN A 339 0.71 -14.83 -3.07
C ASN A 339 -0.57 -13.99 -3.12
N ASN A 340 -1.67 -14.60 -3.54
CA ASN A 340 -2.99 -14.09 -3.23
C ASN A 340 -3.34 -14.40 -1.74
N ARG A 341 -4.51 -13.96 -1.26
CA ARG A 341 -4.96 -14.19 0.11
C ARG A 341 -5.13 -15.68 0.45
N PHE A 342 -5.20 -16.54 -0.57
CA PHE A 342 -5.25 -18.00 -0.48
C PHE A 342 -3.91 -18.71 -0.73
N GLN A 343 -2.78 -17.98 -0.68
CA GLN A 343 -1.41 -18.52 -0.85
C GLN A 343 -1.16 -19.21 -2.22
N SER A 344 -1.82 -18.77 -3.29
CA SER A 344 -1.81 -19.46 -4.59
C SER A 344 -0.44 -19.67 -5.25
N TYR A 345 0.54 -18.81 -5.01
CA TYR A 345 1.80 -18.88 -5.73
C TYR A 345 2.74 -19.93 -5.12
N TYR A 346 3.03 -19.85 -3.83
CA TYR A 346 3.91 -20.83 -3.18
C TYR A 346 3.27 -22.22 -3.08
N ASP A 347 1.94 -22.31 -2.96
CA ASP A 347 1.26 -23.60 -2.79
C ASP A 347 0.84 -24.24 -4.13
N GLN A 348 0.46 -23.42 -5.13
CA GLN A 348 -0.15 -23.91 -6.38
C GLN A 348 0.63 -23.49 -7.64
N GLY A 349 1.69 -22.70 -7.50
CA GLY A 349 2.45 -22.15 -8.64
C GLY A 349 1.69 -21.09 -9.44
N VAL A 350 0.56 -20.59 -8.94
CA VAL A 350 -0.28 -19.61 -9.65
C VAL A 350 0.12 -18.20 -9.23
N ALA A 351 0.81 -17.50 -10.13
CA ALA A 351 1.27 -16.13 -9.93
C ALA A 351 0.08 -15.16 -9.77
N HIS A 352 0.19 -14.26 -8.79
CA HIS A 352 -0.74 -13.17 -8.57
C HIS A 352 -0.01 -11.83 -8.48
N THR A 353 -0.70 -10.75 -8.87
CA THR A 353 -0.24 -9.35 -8.83
C THR A 353 -1.42 -8.44 -8.45
N SER A 354 -1.16 -7.21 -7.97
CA SER A 354 -2.23 -6.25 -7.60
C SER A 354 -3.03 -5.74 -8.80
N VAL A 355 -2.54 -5.97 -10.01
CA VAL A 355 -3.15 -5.48 -11.25
C VAL A 355 -3.16 -6.57 -12.31
N LYS A 356 -4.24 -6.67 -13.08
CA LYS A 356 -4.26 -7.47 -14.31
C LYS A 356 -3.95 -6.56 -15.48
N ILE A 357 -2.91 -6.87 -16.25
CA ILE A 357 -2.49 -6.09 -17.41
C ILE A 357 -2.64 -6.93 -18.68
N ARG A 358 -3.14 -6.29 -19.75
CA ARG A 358 -3.21 -6.87 -21.09
C ARG A 358 -2.96 -5.81 -22.15
N ASN A 359 -2.85 -6.24 -23.41
CA ASN A 359 -2.71 -5.37 -24.57
C ASN A 359 -1.58 -4.34 -24.43
N ILE A 360 -0.43 -4.77 -23.88
CA ILE A 360 0.76 -3.91 -23.75
C ILE A 360 1.22 -3.54 -25.16
N GLN A 361 1.24 -2.25 -25.45
CA GLN A 361 1.58 -1.68 -26.75
C GLN A 361 3.06 -1.33 -26.75
N MET A 362 3.85 -2.09 -27.51
CA MET A 362 5.30 -1.97 -27.55
C MET A 362 5.80 -1.80 -28.99
N PRO A 363 6.80 -0.94 -29.24
CA PRO A 363 7.49 -0.93 -30.53
C PRO A 363 8.25 -2.25 -30.73
N ALA A 364 8.37 -2.68 -31.99
CA ALA A 364 9.06 -3.94 -32.36
C ALA A 364 10.49 -4.03 -31.79
N SER A 365 11.19 -2.90 -31.68
CA SER A 365 12.55 -2.80 -31.14
C SER A 365 12.71 -3.19 -29.67
N LEU A 366 11.61 -3.34 -28.92
CA LEU A 366 11.64 -3.79 -27.52
C LEU A 366 11.43 -5.30 -27.36
N PHE A 367 10.93 -6.00 -28.38
CA PHE A 367 10.64 -7.44 -28.28
C PHE A 367 11.91 -8.26 -28.04
N ASP A 368 12.99 -7.91 -28.72
CA ASP A 368 14.29 -8.58 -28.58
C ASP A 368 15.00 -8.26 -27.25
N LYS A 369 14.45 -7.32 -26.45
CA LYS A 369 14.96 -6.97 -25.12
C LYS A 369 14.20 -7.67 -23.99
N ILE A 370 13.16 -8.46 -24.30
CA ILE A 370 12.38 -9.20 -23.29
C ILE A 370 13.10 -10.52 -23.02
N ASP A 371 13.57 -10.72 -21.78
CA ASP A 371 14.30 -11.92 -21.36
C ASP A 371 13.54 -13.24 -21.66
N ASN A 372 12.21 -13.24 -21.46
CA ASN A 372 11.34 -14.38 -21.77
C ASN A 372 10.12 -13.94 -22.59
N LEU A 373 10.34 -13.74 -23.89
CA LEU A 373 9.29 -13.29 -24.80
C LEU A 373 8.09 -14.26 -24.83
N GLU A 374 8.30 -15.57 -24.78
CA GLU A 374 7.20 -16.55 -24.82
C GLU A 374 6.25 -16.40 -23.63
N GLN A 375 6.79 -16.22 -22.42
CA GLN A 375 5.99 -15.96 -21.23
C GLN A 375 5.26 -14.61 -21.30
N ALA A 376 5.87 -13.60 -21.93
CA ALA A 376 5.30 -12.27 -22.07
C ALA A 376 4.19 -12.17 -23.13
N ARG A 377 4.24 -13.00 -24.20
CA ARG A 377 3.34 -12.95 -25.36
C ARG A 377 1.85 -12.79 -25.01
N PRO A 378 1.27 -13.49 -24.02
CA PRO A 378 -0.14 -13.36 -23.67
C PRO A 378 -0.57 -11.95 -23.23
N PHE A 379 0.38 -11.13 -22.76
CA PHE A 379 0.11 -9.77 -22.29
C PHE A 379 0.32 -8.70 -23.36
N LEU A 380 1.04 -9.03 -24.43
CA LEU A 380 1.40 -8.09 -25.50
C LEU A 380 0.23 -7.92 -26.47
N LYS A 381 0.05 -6.70 -26.98
CA LYS A 381 -0.86 -6.46 -28.10
C LYS A 381 -0.27 -7.18 -29.34
N PRO A 382 -1.07 -7.98 -30.08
CA PRO A 382 -0.60 -8.60 -31.32
C PRO A 382 -0.06 -7.55 -32.29
N ILE A 383 1.11 -7.81 -32.88
CA ILE A 383 1.63 -6.98 -33.97
C ILE A 383 0.71 -7.20 -35.18
N ALA A 384 0.14 -6.13 -35.73
CA ALA A 384 -0.54 -6.22 -37.01
C ALA A 384 0.50 -6.61 -38.07
N GLY A 385 0.27 -7.75 -38.73
CA GLY A 385 1.16 -8.33 -39.74
C GLY A 385 1.25 -7.54 -41.03
#